data_AF-A0A377TR05-F1
#
_entry.id   AF-A0A377TR05-F1
#
_cell.length_a   1.000
_cell.length_b   1.000
_cell.length_c   1.000
_cell.angle_alpha   90.00
_cell.angle_beta   90.00
_cell.angle_gamma   90.00
#
_symmetry.space_group_name_H-M   'P 1'
#
loop_
_entity.id
_entity.type
_entity.pdbx_description
1 polymer ?
#
loop_
_entity_poly.entity_id
_entity_poly.type
_entity_poly.pdbx_seq_one_letter_code
_entity_poly.pdbx_strand_id
1 'polypeptide(L)' 'MDGQFPADTNYQDWFSRQPFTRQAEIVGETRARLIRDGGMSPDEFYNDRGEWLTLDQLRSKDEQAFRNARL' A
#
# COMPACT_ATOMS: atom_id res chain seq x y z
N MET A 1 -19.21 -3.70 20.19
CA MET A 1 -19.09 -4.79 19.21
C MET A 1 -20.25 -4.56 18.25
N ASP A 2 -20.07 -4.14 16.99
CA ASP A 2 -18.98 -4.37 16.03
C ASP A 2 -18.90 -3.21 15.04
N GLY A 3 -17.76 -2.51 15.01
CA GLY A 3 -17.46 -1.48 14.02
C GLY A 3 -16.85 -2.11 12.78
N GLN A 4 -17.55 -3.01 12.12
CA GLN A 4 -17.13 -3.48 10.79
C GLN A 4 -17.44 -2.38 9.79
N PHE A 5 -16.46 -1.51 9.55
CA PHE A 5 -16.46 -0.62 8.39
C PHE A 5 -16.22 -1.48 7.13
N PRO A 6 -17.13 -1.51 6.15
CA PRO A 6 -16.81 -1.99 4.81
C PRO A 6 -16.15 -0.86 4.00
N ALA A 7 -15.18 -0.14 4.60
CA ALA A 7 -14.49 0.96 3.94
C ALA A 7 -13.28 0.46 3.12
N ASP A 8 -12.70 -0.68 3.51
CA ASP A 8 -11.49 -1.23 2.89
C ASP A 8 -11.69 -1.58 1.42
N THR A 9 -12.85 -2.11 1.04
CA THR A 9 -13.15 -2.39 -0.37
C THR A 9 -13.23 -1.10 -1.20
N ASN A 10 -13.85 -0.04 -0.67
CA ASN A 10 -14.08 1.17 -1.45
C ASN A 10 -12.81 2.02 -1.58
N TYR A 11 -12.03 2.18 -0.51
CA TYR A 11 -10.82 2.99 -0.56
C TYR A 11 -9.75 2.35 -1.46
N GLN A 12 -9.51 1.04 -1.33
CA GLN A 12 -8.51 0.35 -2.14
C GLN A 12 -8.89 0.31 -3.62
N ASP A 13 -10.17 0.06 -3.93
CA ASP A 13 -10.67 0.10 -5.32
C ASP A 13 -10.59 1.51 -5.91
N TRP A 14 -11.00 2.52 -5.15
CA TRP A 14 -10.89 3.92 -5.57
C TRP A 14 -9.43 4.31 -5.79
N PHE A 15 -8.55 3.99 -4.85
CA PHE A 15 -7.12 4.33 -4.88
C PHE A 15 -6.44 3.68 -6.09
N SER A 16 -6.70 2.40 -6.33
CA SER A 16 -6.11 1.63 -7.44
C SER A 16 -6.50 2.19 -8.81
N ARG A 17 -7.68 2.82 -8.93
CA ARG A 17 -8.15 3.50 -10.15
C ARG A 17 -7.53 4.88 -10.37
N GLN A 18 -6.91 5.48 -9.36
CA GLN A 18 -6.31 6.82 -9.50
C GLN A 18 -5.07 6.79 -10.39
N PRO A 19 -4.76 7.89 -11.10
CA PRO A 19 -3.49 8.06 -11.79
C PRO A 19 -2.30 7.88 -10.85
N PHE A 20 -1.17 7.39 -11.37
CA PHE A 20 0.02 7.15 -10.58
C PHE A 20 0.49 8.39 -9.81
N THR A 21 0.41 9.58 -10.43
CA THR A 21 0.75 10.85 -9.79
C THR A 21 -0.06 11.09 -8.52
N ARG A 22 -1.39 10.90 -8.59
CA ARG A 22 -2.27 11.02 -7.43
C ARG A 22 -2.00 9.95 -6.38
N GLN A 23 -1.70 8.72 -6.77
CA GLN A 23 -1.30 7.68 -5.82
C GLN A 23 -0.02 8.07 -5.08
N ALA A 24 1.00 8.53 -5.82
CA ALA A 24 2.28 8.96 -5.27
C ALA A 24 2.15 10.19 -4.37
N GLU A 25 1.25 11.13 -4.65
CA GLU A 25 0.95 12.27 -3.76
C GLU A 25 0.40 11.81 -2.40
N ILE A 26 -0.39 10.74 -2.37
CA ILE A 26 -1.05 10.25 -1.16
C ILE A 26 -0.11 9.38 -0.32
N VAL A 27 0.57 8.40 -0.92
CA VAL A 27 1.38 7.40 -0.17
C VAL A 27 2.89 7.55 -0.38
N GLY A 28 3.32 8.44 -1.26
CA GLY A 28 4.70 8.55 -1.72
C GLY A 28 4.99 7.64 -2.93
N GLU A 29 5.97 8.05 -3.75
CA GLU A 29 6.27 7.38 -5.02
C GLU A 29 6.62 5.90 -4.86
N THR A 30 7.50 5.56 -3.91
CA THR A 30 7.93 4.17 -3.68
C THR A 30 6.76 3.27 -3.35
N ARG A 31 5.87 3.71 -2.45
CA ARG A 31 4.69 2.94 -2.04
C ARG A 31 3.66 2.81 -3.16
N ALA A 32 3.48 3.84 -3.97
CA ALA A 32 2.63 3.78 -5.15
C ALA A 32 3.14 2.73 -6.17
N ARG A 33 4.47 2.61 -6.35
CA ARG A 33 5.08 1.57 -7.20
C ARG A 33 4.91 0.17 -6.59
N LEU A 34 5.09 0.02 -5.28
CA LEU A 34 4.86 -1.27 -4.60
C LEU A 34 3.41 -1.75 -4.78
N ILE A 35 2.43 -0.83 -4.77
CA ILE A 35 1.04 -1.18 -5.02
C ILE A 35 0.80 -1.58 -6.48
N ARG A 36 1.25 -0.76 -7.44
CA ARG A 36 0.96 -1.01 -8.87
C ARG A 36 1.75 -2.17 -9.46
N ASP A 37 3.04 -2.19 -9.19
CA ASP A 37 4.01 -3.03 -9.87
C ASP A 37 4.53 -4.13 -8.94
N GLY A 38 4.56 -3.86 -7.63
CA GLY A 38 5.02 -4.81 -6.61
C GLY A 38 3.97 -5.85 -6.20
N GLY A 39 2.69 -5.54 -6.36
CA GLY A 39 1.57 -6.39 -5.96
C GLY A 39 1.15 -6.26 -4.50
N MET A 40 1.66 -5.26 -3.77
CA MET A 40 1.23 -4.99 -2.40
C MET A 40 -0.14 -4.30 -2.35
N SER A 41 -0.89 -4.55 -1.29
CA SER A 41 -2.11 -3.82 -0.99
C SER A 41 -1.86 -2.68 0.01
N PRO A 42 -2.62 -1.56 -0.03
CA PRO A 42 -2.42 -0.42 0.88
C PRO A 42 -2.53 -0.77 2.37
N ASP A 43 -3.36 -1.73 2.74
CA ASP A 43 -3.50 -2.23 4.12
C ASP A 43 -2.21 -2.85 4.65
N GLU A 44 -1.39 -3.42 3.77
CA GLU A 44 -0.10 -4.02 4.15
C GLU A 44 0.94 -3.01 4.61
N PHE A 45 0.67 -1.70 4.41
CA PHE A 45 1.52 -0.60 4.86
C PHE A 45 1.31 -0.22 6.31
N TYR A 46 0.38 -0.87 6.99
CA TYR A 46 0.16 -0.72 8.41
C TYR A 46 0.45 -2.05 9.12
N ASN A 47 0.86 -1.96 10.38
CA ASN A 47 0.85 -3.14 11.26
C ASN A 47 -0.53 -3.33 11.91
N ASP A 48 -0.67 -4.37 12.74
CA ASP A 48 -1.92 -4.69 13.45
C ASP A 48 -2.38 -3.61 14.45
N ARG A 49 -1.51 -2.64 14.75
CA ARG A 49 -1.81 -1.48 15.61
C ARG A 49 -2.19 -0.23 14.79
N GLY A 50 -2.22 -0.33 13.46
CA GLY A 50 -2.47 0.78 12.56
C GLY A 50 -1.28 1.74 12.39
N GLU A 51 -0.06 1.30 12.75
CA GLU A 51 1.14 2.13 12.60
C GLU A 51 1.70 1.99 11.18
N TRP A 52 2.00 3.13 10.55
CA TRP A 52 2.55 3.18 9.20
C TRP A 52 3.98 2.63 9.15
N LEU A 53 4.19 1.60 8.34
CA LEU A 53 5.47 0.91 8.21
C LEU A 53 6.47 1.74 7.40
N THR A 54 7.74 1.67 7.79
CA THR A 54 8.85 2.25 7.02
C THR A 54 9.13 1.42 5.77
N LEU A 55 9.85 2.00 4.79
CA LEU A 55 10.22 1.27 3.58
C LEU A 55 11.12 0.06 3.86
N ASP A 56 12.02 0.16 4.84
CA ASP A 56 12.86 -0.97 5.28
C ASP A 56 12.04 -2.10 5.90
N GLN A 57 11.01 -1.75 6.69
CA GLN A 57 10.08 -2.74 7.25
C GLN A 57 9.27 -3.41 6.14
N LEU A 58 8.79 -2.65 5.16
CA LEU A 58 8.10 -3.21 4.00
C LEU A 58 9.00 -4.13 3.16
N ARG A 59 10.26 -3.74 2.93
CA ARG A 59 11.23 -4.57 2.20
C ARG A 59 11.54 -5.86 2.96
N SER A 60 11.60 -5.79 4.28
CA SER A 60 11.80 -6.98 5.13
C SER A 60 10.59 -7.91 5.14
N LYS A 61 9.37 -7.36 4.98
CA LYS A 61 8.12 -8.11 4.92
C LYS A 61 7.95 -8.83 3.57
N ASP A 62 8.22 -8.14 2.47
CA ASP A 62 8.17 -8.72 1.13
C ASP A 62 9.19 -8.05 0.21
N GLU A 63 10.36 -8.68 0.10
CA GLU A 63 11.44 -8.24 -0.78
C GLU A 63 11.09 -8.47 -2.26
N GLN A 64 10.24 -9.47 -2.55
CA GLN A 64 9.86 -9.79 -3.93
C GLN A 64 8.99 -8.68 -4.53
N ALA A 65 8.12 -8.05 -3.75
CA ALA A 65 7.37 -6.87 -4.18
C ALA A 65 8.29 -5.73 -4.61
N PHE A 66 9.39 -5.48 -3.88
CA PHE A 66 10.38 -4.47 -4.26
C PHE A 66 11.07 -4.85 -5.58
N ARG A 67 11.46 -6.13 -5.75
CA ARG A 67 12.05 -6.62 -7.00
C ARG A 67 11.09 -6.46 -8.19
N ASN A 68 9.82 -6.80 -8.01
CA ASN A 68 8.77 -6.65 -9.03
C ASN A 68 8.56 -5.18 -9.40
N ALA A 69 8.55 -4.29 -8.39
CA ALA A 69 8.45 -2.84 -8.56
C ALA A 69 9.76 -2.18 -9.05
N ARG A 70 10.84 -2.95 -9.21
CA ARG A 70 12.18 -2.49 -9.63
C ARG A 70 12.80 -1.46 -8.66
N LEU A 71 12.73 -1.75 -7.35
CA LEU A 71 13.17 -0.90 -6.22
C LEU A 71 14.22 -1.55 -5.30
#